data_AF-A0A830BNB4-F1
#
_entry.id   AF-A0A830BNB4-F1
#
_cell.length_a   1.000
_cell.length_b   1.000
_cell.length_c   1.000
_cell.angle_alpha   90.00
_cell.angle_beta   90.00
_cell.angle_gamma   90.00
#
_symmetry.space_group_name_H-M   'P 1'
#
loop_
_entity.id
_entity.type
_entity.pdbx_description
1 polymer ?
#
loop_
_entity_poly.entity_id
_entity_poly.type
_entity_poly.pdbx_seq_one_letter_code
_entity_poly.pdbx_strand_id
1 'polypeptide(L)' 'MSGRGKGGKGLGITKPAIRRVARRGGVKRISGLIYEETRGVLKIFLENAIRGWPANKYKKVI' A
#
# COMPACT_ATOMS: atom_id res chain seq x y z
N MET A 1 15.90 -24.50 5.43
CA MET A 1 14.85 -23.50 5.74
C MET A 1 15.23 -22.20 5.04
N SER A 2 14.59 -21.92 3.89
CA SER A 2 15.05 -20.91 2.93
C SER A 2 14.85 -19.47 3.41
N GLY A 3 15.76 -18.61 2.97
CA GLY A 3 16.06 -17.30 3.53
C GLY A 3 14.89 -16.33 3.67
N ARG A 4 14.85 -15.66 4.82
CA ARG A 4 14.07 -14.44 5.06
C ARG A 4 14.68 -13.33 4.20
N GLY A 5 14.23 -13.22 2.95
CA GLY A 5 14.66 -12.15 2.04
C GLY A 5 14.43 -10.79 2.70
N LYS A 6 15.49 -9.99 2.86
CA LYS A 6 15.41 -8.64 3.40
C LYS A 6 14.49 -7.81 2.50
N GLY A 7 13.27 -7.55 2.97
CA GLY A 7 12.30 -6.73 2.26
C GLY A 7 12.86 -5.34 2.03
N GLY A 8 12.88 -4.91 0.76
CA GLY A 8 13.35 -3.58 0.35
C GLY A 8 12.67 -2.45 1.13
N LYS A 9 13.39 -1.33 1.24
CA LYS A 9 13.11 -0.14 2.06
C LYS A 9 11.60 0.17 2.16
N GLY A 10 11.07 0.14 3.39
CA GLY A 10 9.64 0.13 3.73
C GLY A 10 8.87 1.44 3.54
N LEU A 11 9.33 2.34 2.65
CA LEU A 11 8.72 3.65 2.43
C LEU A 11 7.83 3.59 1.18
N GLY A 12 6.66 2.99 1.30
CA GLY A 12 5.66 2.97 0.22
C GLY A 12 4.73 1.75 0.21
N ILE A 13 3.82 1.71 -0.78
CA ILE A 13 2.94 0.56 -1.01
C ILE A 13 3.78 -0.59 -1.57
N THR A 14 4.16 -1.54 -0.70
CA THR A 14 5.06 -2.64 -1.07
C THR A 14 4.33 -3.83 -1.69
N LYS A 15 5.03 -4.67 -2.47
CA LYS A 15 4.48 -5.92 -3.03
C LYS A 15 3.85 -6.84 -1.95
N PRO A 16 4.45 -7.01 -0.76
CA PRO A 16 3.79 -7.73 0.34
C PRO A 16 2.50 -7.06 0.83
N ALA A 17 2.43 -5.73 0.89
CA ALA A 17 1.21 -5.02 1.29
C ALA A 17 0.07 -5.25 0.29
N ILE A 18 0.35 -5.14 -1.01
CA ILE A 18 -0.61 -5.45 -2.08
C ILE A 18 -1.07 -6.90 -1.98
N ARG A 19 -0.13 -7.83 -1.74
CA ARG A 19 -0.46 -9.25 -1.54
C ARG A 19 -1.40 -9.43 -0.34
N ARG A 20 -1.15 -8.77 0.80
CA ARG A 20 -2.03 -8.86 1.97
C ARG A 20 -3.45 -8.36 1.66
N VAL A 21 -3.58 -7.22 0.98
CA VAL A 21 -4.90 -6.66 0.61
C VAL A 21 -5.64 -7.60 -0.34
N ALA A 22 -4.99 -8.02 -1.43
CA ALA A 22 -5.57 -8.92 -2.41
C ALA A 22 -6.01 -10.26 -1.77
N ARG A 23 -5.21 -10.81 -0.84
CA ARG A 23 -5.57 -12.03 -0.12
C ARG A 23 -6.80 -11.86 0.76
N ARG A 24 -6.95 -10.71 1.45
CA ARG A 24 -8.18 -10.40 2.19
C ARG A 24 -9.40 -10.31 1.28
N GLY A 25 -9.22 -9.84 0.05
CA GLY A 25 -10.26 -9.82 -0.97
C GLY A 25 -10.50 -11.15 -1.70
N GLY A 26 -9.95 -12.28 -1.23
CA GLY A 26 -10.16 -13.60 -1.84
C GLY A 26 -9.33 -13.86 -3.11
N VAL A 27 -8.38 -13.00 -3.46
CA VAL A 27 -7.57 -13.15 -4.68
C VAL A 27 -6.56 -14.29 -4.52
N LYS A 28 -6.71 -15.35 -5.34
CA LYS A 28 -5.88 -16.57 -5.29
C LYS A 28 -4.54 -16.45 -6.03
N ARG A 29 -4.49 -15.75 -7.16
CA ARG A 29 -3.26 -15.52 -7.96
C ARG A 29 -3.21 -14.05 -8.37
N ILE A 30 -2.00 -13.49 -8.44
CA ILE A 30 -1.77 -12.08 -8.77
C ILE A 30 -0.68 -12.06 -9.84
N SER A 31 -0.99 -11.44 -10.99
CA SER A 31 -0.01 -11.22 -12.06
C SER A 31 1.04 -10.19 -11.67
N GLY A 32 2.24 -10.30 -12.25
CA GLY A 32 3.34 -9.36 -12.01
C GLY A 32 3.02 -7.92 -12.45
N LEU A 33 2.21 -7.74 -13.49
CA LEU A 33 1.85 -6.43 -14.04
C LEU A 33 0.96 -5.63 -13.07
N ILE A 34 0.18 -6.31 -12.24
CA ILE A 34 -0.80 -5.69 -11.32
C ILE A 34 -0.12 -4.89 -10.20
N TYR A 35 1.14 -5.18 -9.84
CA TYR A 35 1.78 -4.50 -8.70
C TYR A 35 1.98 -3.01 -8.96
N GLU A 36 2.40 -2.61 -10.16
CA GLU A 36 2.61 -1.18 -10.45
C GLU A 36 1.28 -0.44 -10.62
N GLU A 37 0.33 -1.04 -11.34
CA GLU A 37 -1.00 -0.45 -11.55
C GLU A 37 -1.76 -0.25 -10.23
N THR A 38 -1.71 -1.24 -9.33
CA THR A 38 -2.35 -1.14 -8.01
C THR A 38 -1.77 0.00 -7.17
N ARG A 39 -0.47 0.31 -7.32
CA ARG A 39 0.13 1.46 -6.60
C ARG A 39 -0.43 2.78 -7.09
N GLY A 40 -0.61 2.93 -8.41
CA GLY A 40 -1.22 4.12 -8.99
C GLY A 40 -2.65 4.32 -8.49
N VAL A 41 -3.47 3.27 -8.57
CA VAL A 41 -4.87 3.30 -8.10
C VAL A 41 -4.97 3.64 -6.62
N LEU A 42 -4.18 2.96 -5.77
CA LEU A 42 -4.20 3.20 -4.33
C LEU A 42 -3.71 4.60 -3.95
N LYS A 43 -2.74 5.16 -4.68
CA LYS A 43 -2.28 6.53 -4.45
C LYS A 43 -3.40 7.53 -4.72
N ILE A 44 -4.06 7.44 -5.89
CA ILE A 44 -5.16 8.35 -6.26
C ILE A 44 -6.32 8.22 -5.26
N PHE A 45 -6.68 6.99 -4.88
CA PHE A 45 -7.72 6.75 -3.89
C PHE A 45 -7.40 7.44 -2.56
N LEU A 46 -6.17 7.27 -2.05
CA LEU A 46 -5.75 7.87 -0.78
C LEU A 46 -5.69 9.39 -0.87
N GLU A 47 -5.15 9.95 -1.95
CA GLU A 47 -5.14 11.41 -2.18
C GLU A 47 -6.55 11.99 -2.14
N ASN A 48 -7.51 11.33 -2.78
CA ASN A 48 -8.91 11.76 -2.74
C ASN A 48 -9.54 11.60 -1.35
N ALA A 49 -9.25 10.49 -0.66
CA ALA A 49 -9.78 10.23 0.68
C ALA A 49 -9.27 11.24 1.72
N ILE A 50 -8.00 11.65 1.62
CA ILE A 50 -7.38 12.59 2.58
C ILE A 50 -7.57 14.06 2.19
N ARG A 51 -7.96 14.38 0.95
CA ARG A 51 -8.12 15.77 0.49
C ARG A 51 -9.08 16.58 1.37
N GLY A 52 -10.11 15.95 1.93
CA GLY A 52 -11.07 16.59 2.82
C GLY A 52 -10.57 16.79 4.25
N TRP A 53 -9.39 16.27 4.61
CA TRP A 53 -8.90 16.33 5.98
C TRP A 53 -7.97 17.52 6.17
N PRO A 54 -8.25 18.47 7.08
CA PRO A 54 -7.30 19.51 7.45
C PRO A 54 -5.99 18.90 8.01
N ALA A 55 -4.90 19.08 7.26
CA ALA A 55 -3.55 18.59 7.58
C ALA A 55 -2.97 19.11 8.91
N ASN A 56 -3.66 20.06 9.53
CA ASN A 56 -3.19 20.87 10.64
C ASN A 56 -3.78 20.39 11.98
N LYS A 57 -4.82 19.53 11.96
CA LYS A 57 -5.63 19.19 13.14
C LYS A 57 -4.88 18.37 14.19
N TYR A 58 -3.82 17.65 13.82
CA TYR A 58 -3.05 16.79 14.72
C TYR A 58 -1.57 17.18 14.86
N LYS A 59 -1.14 18.26 14.19
CA LYS A 59 0.24 18.78 14.28
C LYS A 59 0.56 19.45 15.62
N LYS A 60 -0.44 19.65 16.48
CA LYS A 60 -0.31 20.38 17.76
C LYS A 60 -0.17 19.45 18.99
N VAL A 61 -0.07 18.13 18.78
CA VAL A 61 -0.05 17.11 19.86
C VAL A 61 1.28 16.32 19.89
N ILE A 62 2.27 16.72 19.10
CA ILE A 62 3.65 16.22 19.13
C ILE A 62 4.62 17.39 19.28
#